data_AF-A0A966F3T3-F1
#
_entry.id   AF-A0A966F3T3-F1
#
_cell.length_a   1.000
_cell.length_b   1.000
_cell.length_c   1.000
_cell.angle_alpha   90.00
_cell.angle_beta   90.00
_cell.angle_gamma   90.00
#
_symmetry.space_group_name_H-M   'P 1'
#
loop_
_entity.id
_entity.type
_entity.pdbx_description
1 polymer ?
#
loop_
_entity_poly.entity_id
_entity_poly.type
_entity_poly.pdbx_seq_one_letter_code
_entity_poly.pdbx_strand_id
1 'polypeptide(L)' 'MRENRFSTHFGGAEAFALYTVDEVTRDVGPRQVVAPPEHGRGVFPMWLRQQGATVVLANGMGPRAADIFDHH' A
#
# COMPACT_ATOMS: atom_id res chain seq x y z
N MET A 1 -4.30 -11.56 15.65
CA MET A 1 -4.51 -10.75 14.43
C MET A 1 -6.00 -10.41 14.38
N ARG A 2 -6.40 -9.13 14.29
CA ARG A 2 -7.81 -8.79 14.04
C ARG A 2 -7.93 -8.59 12.54
N GLU A 3 -8.61 -9.52 11.87
CA GLU A 3 -8.76 -9.52 10.41
C GLU A 3 -9.30 -8.18 9.91
N ASN A 4 -8.70 -7.65 8.85
CA ASN A 4 -9.18 -6.52 8.08
C ASN A 4 -9.05 -5.11 8.71
N ARG A 5 -8.01 -4.88 9.52
CA ARG A 5 -7.63 -3.53 9.98
C ARG A 5 -6.33 -3.06 9.34
N PHE A 6 -6.21 -1.76 9.08
CA PHE A 6 -4.93 -1.15 8.77
C PHE A 6 -3.95 -1.28 9.94
N SER A 7 -2.67 -1.45 9.61
CA SER A 7 -1.58 -1.27 10.57
C SER A 7 -1.61 0.15 11.14
N THR A 8 -1.14 0.31 12.37
CA THR A 8 -1.14 1.61 13.07
C THR A 8 -0.36 2.66 12.29
N HIS A 9 0.75 2.26 11.66
CA HIS A 9 1.60 3.09 10.81
C HIS A 9 1.97 2.36 9.53
N PHE A 10 2.04 3.09 8.41
CA PHE A 10 2.41 2.54 7.11
C PHE A 10 3.79 1.87 7.10
N GLY A 11 4.79 2.47 7.73
CA GLY A 11 6.17 1.96 7.73
C GLY A 11 6.40 0.66 8.52
N GLY A 12 5.41 0.20 9.29
CA GLY A 12 5.44 -1.05 10.05
C GLY A 12 4.36 -2.03 9.63
N ALA A 13 3.88 -1.93 8.39
CA ALA A 13 2.91 -2.88 7.86
C ALA A 13 3.57 -4.24 7.62
N GLU A 14 2.97 -5.29 8.17
CA GLU A 14 3.43 -6.68 8.00
C GLU A 14 2.91 -7.32 6.70
N ALA A 15 1.87 -6.73 6.12
CA ALA A 15 1.28 -7.15 4.85
C ALA A 15 0.57 -5.97 4.18
N PHE A 16 0.44 -6.05 2.86
CA PHE A 16 -0.37 -5.12 2.06
C PHE A 16 -1.48 -5.90 1.36
N ALA A 17 -2.68 -5.32 1.34
CA ALA A 17 -3.79 -5.81 0.54
C ALA A 17 -3.88 -4.99 -0.75
N LEU A 18 -3.67 -5.63 -1.89
CA LEU A 18 -3.76 -5.05 -3.22
C LEU A 18 -5.11 -5.40 -3.84
N TYR A 19 -5.67 -4.41 -4.54
CA TYR A 19 -6.93 -4.51 -5.26
C TYR A 19 -6.75 -3.87 -6.62
N THR A 20 -7.22 -4.54 -7.66
CA THR A 20 -7.44 -3.92 -8.97
C THR A 20 -8.85 -3.38 -9.02
N VAL A 21 -9.02 -2.12 -9.39
CA VAL A 21 -10.33 -1.47 -9.49
C VAL A 21 -10.58 -1.09 -10.94
N ASP A 22 -11.73 -1.47 -11.48
CA ASP A 22 -12.21 -0.96 -12.76
C ASP A 22 -13.01 0.32 -12.51
N GLU A 23 -12.50 1.46 -12.96
CA GLU A 23 -13.15 2.76 -12.73
C GLU A 23 -14.43 2.97 -13.57
N VAL A 24 -14.57 2.23 -14.68
CA VAL A 24 -15.72 2.32 -15.59
C VAL A 24 -16.89 1.52 -15.04
N THR A 25 -16.67 0.26 -14.69
CA THR A 25 -17.72 -0.61 -14.13
C THR A 25 -17.91 -0.39 -12.63
N ARG A 26 -16.91 0.20 -11.95
CA ARG A 26 -16.81 0.36 -10.49
C ARG A 26 -16.67 -0.98 -9.75
N ASP A 27 -16.21 -2.01 -10.45
CA ASP A 27 -15.94 -3.30 -9.83
C ASP A 27 -14.58 -3.31 -9.12
N VAL A 28 -14.55 -3.98 -7.96
CA VAL A 28 -13.33 -4.24 -7.21
C VAL A 28 -12.96 -5.70 -7.40
N GLY A 29 -11.77 -5.94 -7.94
CA GLY A 29 -11.21 -7.27 -8.13
C GLY A 29 -10.94 -8.02 -6.81
N PRO A 30 -10.46 -9.27 -6.90
CA PRO A 30 -10.17 -10.06 -5.72
C PRO A 30 -9.09 -9.42 -4.85
N ARG A 31 -9.20 -9.62 -3.54
CA ARG A 31 -8.19 -9.20 -2.56
C ARG A 31 -6.93 -10.05 -2.71
N GLN A 32 -5.80 -9.41 -3.00
CA GLN A 32 -4.49 -10.07 -2.98
C GLN A 32 -3.68 -9.57 -1.77
N VAL A 33 -3.33 -10.47 -0.85
CA VAL A 33 -2.49 -10.13 0.30
C VAL A 33 -1.04 -10.53 0.01
N VAL A 34 -0.12 -9.57 0.13
CA VAL A 34 1.31 -9.76 -0.12
C VAL A 34 2.14 -9.31 1.08
N ALA A 35 3.20 -10.06 1.37
CA ALA A 35 4.22 -9.64 2.33
C ALA A 35 5.14 -8.60 1.68
N PRO A 36 5.47 -7.50 2.37
CA PRO A 36 6.41 -6.53 1.85
C PRO A 36 7.86 -7.07 1.88
N PRO A 37 8.78 -6.42 1.14
CA PRO A 37 10.21 -6.68 1.27
C PRO A 37 10.73 -6.32 2.67
N GLU A 38 12.01 -6.62 2.92
CA GLU A 38 12.67 -6.26 4.18
C GLU A 38 12.51 -4.77 4.51
N HIS A 39 12.31 -4.47 5.80
CA HIS A 39 12.05 -3.11 6.27
C HIS A 39 13.23 -2.19 5.97
N GLY A 40 12.95 -1.06 5.33
CA GLY A 40 13.94 -0.04 5.03
C GLY A 40 13.31 1.32 4.73
N ARG A 41 14.10 2.39 4.86
CA ARG A 41 13.62 3.76 4.62
C ARG A 41 13.24 3.95 3.15
N GLY A 42 11.98 4.27 2.88
CA GLY A 42 11.49 4.52 1.53
C GLY A 42 11.29 3.26 0.66
N VAL A 43 11.51 2.07 1.22
CA VAL A 43 11.37 0.80 0.49
C VAL A 43 9.91 0.53 0.13
N PHE A 44 8.99 0.64 1.09
CA PHE A 44 7.58 0.29 0.85
C PHE A 44 6.89 1.16 -0.21
N PRO A 45 7.06 2.49 -0.25
CA PRO A 45 6.48 3.31 -1.31
C PRO A 45 6.98 2.92 -2.70
N MET A 46 8.30 2.80 -2.87
CA MET A 46 8.90 2.39 -4.14
C MET A 46 8.43 1.00 -4.58
N TRP A 47 8.39 0.06 -3.64
CA TRP A 47 7.96 -1.30 -3.91
C TRP A 47 6.48 -1.37 -4.31
N LEU A 48 5.59 -0.64 -3.62
CA LEU A 48 4.16 -0.60 -3.97
C LEU A 48 3.94 -0.01 -5.38
N ARG A 49 4.71 1.00 -5.77
CA ARG A 49 4.67 1.53 -7.14
C ARG A 49 5.11 0.50 -8.16
N GLN A 50 6.12 -0.31 -7.86
CA GLN A 50 6.53 -1.43 -8.72
C GLN A 50 5.43 -2.51 -8.82
N GLN A 51 4.55 -2.65 -7.82
CA GLN A 51 3.36 -3.49 -7.91
C GLN A 51 2.22 -2.86 -8.74
N GLY A 52 2.41 -1.66 -9.28
CA GLY A 52 1.41 -0.93 -10.06
C GLY A 52 0.39 -0.15 -9.21
N ALA A 53 0.66 0.05 -7.91
CA ALA A 53 -0.25 0.82 -7.06
C ALA A 53 -0.25 2.30 -7.47
N THR A 54 -1.43 2.80 -7.86
CA THR A 54 -1.69 4.21 -8.20
C THR A 54 -2.33 4.97 -7.04
N VAL A 55 -3.00 4.26 -6.13
CA VAL A 55 -3.65 4.81 -4.95
C VAL A 55 -3.25 3.97 -3.74
N VAL A 56 -2.91 4.63 -2.63
CA VAL A 56 -2.54 3.97 -1.37
C VAL A 56 -3.41 4.48 -0.23
N LEU A 57 -4.08 3.56 0.45
CA LEU A 57 -4.87 3.83 1.64
C LEU A 57 -4.10 3.35 2.88
N ALA A 58 -3.93 4.21 3.87
CA ALA A 58 -3.26 3.89 5.12
C ALA A 58 -3.86 4.68 6.29
N ASN A 59 -3.77 4.12 7.51
CA ASN A 59 -4.19 4.84 8.73
C ASN A 59 -3.29 6.06 9.02
N GLY A 60 -2.02 5.98 8.64
CA GLY A 60 -1.07 7.08 8.75
C GLY A 60 0.18 6.80 7.93
N MET A 61 0.61 7.80 7.15
CA MET A 61 1.80 7.76 6.32
C MET A 61 2.70 8.94 6.68
N GLY A 62 3.98 8.68 6.93
CA GLY A 62 4.93 9.76 7.22
C GLY A 62 5.18 10.62 5.97
N PRO A 63 5.52 11.92 6.14
CA PRO A 63 5.61 12.87 5.02
C PRO A 63 6.58 12.41 3.93
N ARG A 64 7.76 11.90 4.31
CA ARG A 64 8.72 11.35 3.35
C ARG A 64 8.17 10.19 2.49
N ALA A 65 7.30 9.35 3.06
CA ALA A 65 6.70 8.25 2.29
C ALA A 65 5.64 8.77 1.31
N ALA A 66 4.87 9.77 1.71
CA ALA A 66 3.92 10.47 0.84
C ALA A 66 4.66 11.19 -0.29
N ASP A 67 5.75 11.91 0.02
CA ASP A 67 6.57 12.61 -0.99
C ASP A 67 7.08 11.66 -2.08
N ILE A 68 7.42 10.41 -1.74
CA ILE A 68 7.86 9.41 -2.73
C ILE A 68 6.72 9.00 -3.67
N PHE A 69 5.47 8.97 -3.21
CA PHE A 69 4.31 8.74 -4.08
C PHE A 69 3.99 9.96 -4.95
N ASP A 70 4.19 11.18 -4.44
CA ASP A 70 3.87 12.41 -5.16
C ASP A 70 4.91 12.77 -6.24
N HIS A 71 6.19 12.47 -6.01
CA HIS A 71 7.29 12.92 -6.88
C HIS A 71 7.85 11.86 -7.83
N HIS A 72 7.41 10.61 -7.71
CA HIS A 72 7.90 9.54 -8.57
C HIS A 72 6.76 8.87 -9.28
#